data_AF-A0A1F2R887-F1
#
_entry.id   AF-A0A1F2R887-F1
#
_cell.length_a   1.000
_cell.length_b   1.000
_cell.length_c   1.000
_cell.angle_alpha   90.00
_cell.angle_beta   90.00
_cell.angle_gamma   90.00
#
_symmetry.space_group_name_H-M   'P 1'
#
loop_
_entity.id
_entity.type
_entity.pdbx_description
1 polymer ?
#
loop_
_entity_poly.entity_id
_entity_poly.type
_entity_poly.pdbx_seq_one_letter_code
_entity_poly.pdbx_strand_id
1 'polypeptide(L)'
;MSLTRLSVVDKLVLAAFGLENSGRVPFTAEDLVVSAWKAFPDTFGLPGYADSRGVNQYPDSNRVFAEIMGSKPIRQKGWLAKDGNKLYRLTEAGRQHGSILSRSKSDGTEKISLERPQREEIERLLKSKATEKFRSGLTDEIIFPDACAFWRISARSAAIEFTGRYNNADQLLEAAKNAALGKDFTFRHGGAPISLSDLSVLEEVHKFMRERFQDEIGVILQRTYQRV
;
A
#
# COMPACT_ATOMS: atom_id res chain seq x y z
N MET A 1 -1.97 -4.37 14.11
CA MET A 1 -3.12 -4.35 13.17
C MET A 1 -4.17 -5.32 13.68
N SER A 2 -5.44 -4.94 13.78
CA SER A 2 -6.49 -5.94 13.89
C SER A 2 -6.49 -6.77 12.60
N LEU A 3 -6.64 -8.10 12.70
CA LEU A 3 -6.65 -9.06 11.59
C LEU A 3 -7.71 -8.73 10.50
N THR A 4 -8.57 -7.75 10.77
CA THR A 4 -9.61 -7.21 9.91
C THR A 4 -9.12 -6.38 8.70
N ARG A 5 -7.89 -5.83 8.70
CA ARG A 5 -7.43 -4.93 7.62
C ARG A 5 -6.70 -5.59 6.42
N LEU A 6 -6.39 -6.89 6.46
CA LEU A 6 -5.79 -7.58 5.32
C LEU A 6 -6.85 -8.00 4.30
N SER A 7 -6.57 -7.87 3.01
CA SER A 7 -7.44 -8.41 1.96
C SER A 7 -7.48 -9.94 2.03
N VAL A 8 -8.52 -10.55 1.46
CA VAL A 8 -8.64 -12.02 1.38
C VAL A 8 -7.41 -12.64 0.71
N VAL A 9 -6.90 -11.99 -0.34
CA VAL A 9 -5.71 -12.45 -1.08
C VAL A 9 -4.45 -12.36 -0.23
N ASP A 10 -4.24 -11.27 0.50
CA ASP A 10 -3.06 -11.11 1.37
C ASP A 10 -3.06 -12.14 2.49
N LYS A 11 -4.25 -12.43 3.06
CA LYS A 11 -4.40 -13.48 4.07
C LYS A 11 -4.05 -14.86 3.51
N LEU A 12 -4.42 -15.15 2.26
CA LEU A 12 -4.05 -16.40 1.59
C LEU A 12 -2.54 -16.49 1.30
N VAL A 13 -1.92 -15.41 0.81
CA VAL A 13 -0.46 -15.38 0.60
C VAL A 13 0.27 -15.61 1.93
N LEU A 14 -0.20 -14.99 3.01
CA LEU A 14 0.41 -15.14 4.33
C LEU A 14 0.23 -16.55 4.91
N ALA A 15 -0.92 -17.18 4.67
CA ALA A 15 -1.17 -18.58 5.05
C ALA A 15 -0.29 -19.56 4.24
N ALA A 16 -0.11 -19.32 2.94
CA ALA A 16 0.79 -20.08 2.08
C ALA A 16 2.27 -19.90 2.48
N PHE A 17 2.67 -18.67 2.81
CA PHE A 17 4.03 -18.37 3.28
C PHE A 17 4.33 -19.06 4.61
N GLY A 18 3.35 -19.11 5.52
CA GLY A 18 3.44 -19.90 6.75
C GLY A 18 3.63 -21.40 6.50
N LEU A 19 2.96 -21.98 5.49
CA LEU A 19 3.16 -23.37 5.09
C LEU A 19 4.59 -23.61 4.58
N GLU A 20 5.10 -22.77 3.68
CA GLU A 20 6.47 -22.91 3.16
C GLU A 20 7.52 -22.77 4.29
N ASN A 21 7.36 -21.80 5.20
CA ASN A 21 8.27 -21.62 6.35
C ASN A 21 8.21 -22.79 7.35
N SER A 22 7.09 -23.52 7.40
CA SER A 22 6.98 -24.76 8.18
C SER A 22 7.56 -25.99 7.46
N GLY A 23 8.17 -25.81 6.29
CA GLY A 23 8.74 -26.88 5.46
C GLY A 23 7.73 -27.60 4.57
N ARG A 24 6.46 -27.16 4.51
CA ARG A 24 5.44 -27.73 3.62
C ARG A 24 5.48 -27.03 2.26
N VAL A 25 6.37 -27.49 1.37
CA VAL A 25 6.41 -27.09 -0.03
C VAL A 25 6.73 -28.30 -0.93
N PRO A 26 5.97 -28.57 -2.00
CA PRO A 26 4.68 -27.95 -2.34
C PRO A 26 3.57 -28.34 -1.35
N PHE A 27 2.47 -27.61 -1.34
CA PHE A 27 1.32 -27.85 -0.46
C PHE A 27 0.02 -28.06 -1.25
N THR A 28 -0.95 -28.75 -0.67
CA THR A 28 -2.26 -29.00 -1.28
C THR A 28 -3.21 -27.81 -1.10
N ALA A 29 -4.33 -27.82 -1.84
CA ALA A 29 -5.38 -26.82 -1.66
C ALA A 29 -6.00 -26.93 -0.25
N GLU A 30 -6.13 -28.15 0.25
CA GLU A 30 -6.63 -28.49 1.58
C GLU A 30 -5.69 -28.02 2.69
N ASP A 31 -4.37 -28.15 2.50
CA ASP A 31 -3.37 -27.57 3.41
C ASP A 31 -3.55 -26.04 3.52
N LEU A 32 -3.76 -25.36 2.38
CA LEU A 32 -3.97 -23.92 2.36
C LEU A 32 -5.30 -23.53 3.03
N VAL A 33 -6.37 -24.30 2.83
CA VAL A 33 -7.66 -24.13 3.51
C VAL A 33 -7.48 -24.15 5.03
N VAL A 34 -6.83 -25.20 5.54
CA VAL A 34 -6.61 -25.36 6.98
C VAL A 34 -5.68 -24.28 7.53
N SER A 35 -4.62 -23.94 6.81
CA SER A 35 -3.68 -22.88 7.21
C SER A 35 -4.36 -21.51 7.27
N ALA A 36 -5.16 -21.17 6.26
CA ALA A 36 -5.86 -19.89 6.16
C ALA A 36 -6.93 -19.74 7.25
N TRP A 37 -7.72 -20.79 7.51
CA TRP A 37 -8.69 -20.79 8.60
C TRP A 37 -8.04 -20.68 9.97
N LYS A 38 -6.98 -21.44 10.26
CA LYS A 38 -6.25 -21.32 11.53
C LYS A 38 -5.66 -19.92 11.74
N ALA A 39 -5.19 -19.28 10.67
CA ALA A 39 -4.60 -17.96 10.74
C ALA A 39 -5.65 -16.82 10.79
N PHE A 40 -6.82 -17.01 10.18
CA PHE A 40 -7.87 -15.99 10.02
C PHE A 40 -9.28 -16.62 10.06
N PRO A 41 -9.73 -17.13 11.21
CA PRO A 41 -11.01 -17.86 11.33
C PRO A 41 -12.23 -17.00 10.99
N ASP A 42 -12.17 -15.68 11.19
CA ASP A 42 -13.26 -14.76 10.82
C ASP A 42 -13.43 -14.62 9.30
N THR A 43 -12.39 -14.91 8.52
CA THR A 43 -12.39 -14.72 7.05
C THR A 43 -12.59 -16.03 6.29
N PHE A 44 -12.01 -17.12 6.79
CA PHE A 44 -12.06 -18.44 6.15
C PHE A 44 -12.77 -19.48 7.01
N GLY A 45 -13.54 -19.06 8.02
CA GLY A 45 -14.39 -19.93 8.80
C GLY A 45 -15.79 -20.02 8.23
N LEU A 46 -16.43 -21.18 8.42
CA LEU A 46 -17.78 -21.46 7.97
C LEU A 46 -18.80 -20.66 8.80
N PRO A 47 -19.58 -19.74 8.20
CA PRO A 47 -20.57 -18.96 8.93
C PRO A 47 -21.64 -19.84 9.58
N GLY A 48 -22.09 -19.47 10.79
CA GLY A 48 -23.13 -20.19 11.52
C GLY A 48 -22.62 -21.35 12.39
N TYR A 49 -21.32 -21.66 12.35
CA TYR A 49 -20.68 -22.69 13.18
C TYR A 49 -19.63 -22.11 14.13
N ALA A 50 -19.98 -21.01 14.79
CA ALA A 50 -19.13 -20.39 15.80
C ALA A 50 -19.20 -21.14 17.14
N ASP A 51 -18.12 -21.12 17.91
CA ASP A 51 -18.12 -21.60 19.29
C ASP A 51 -18.80 -20.60 20.24
N SER A 52 -18.83 -20.92 21.54
CA SER A 52 -19.37 -20.04 22.58
C SER A 52 -18.62 -18.70 22.72
N ARG A 53 -17.48 -18.52 22.05
CA ARG A 53 -16.67 -17.29 22.02
C ARG A 53 -16.84 -16.51 20.71
N GLY A 54 -17.71 -16.98 19.81
CA GLY A 54 -17.96 -16.35 18.52
C GLY A 54 -16.91 -16.64 17.44
N VAL A 55 -16.03 -17.62 17.66
CA VAL A 55 -14.98 -18.00 16.69
C VAL A 55 -15.47 -19.15 15.82
N ASN A 56 -15.40 -18.99 14.49
CA ASN A 56 -15.81 -20.03 13.55
C ASN A 56 -14.94 -21.30 13.68
N GLN A 57 -15.56 -22.43 13.97
CA GLN A 57 -14.88 -23.69 14.34
C GLN A 57 -14.45 -24.56 13.16
N TYR A 58 -14.94 -24.28 11.96
CA TYR A 58 -14.67 -25.09 10.77
C TYR A 58 -14.22 -24.21 9.61
N PRO A 59 -13.32 -24.70 8.74
CA PRO A 59 -12.90 -23.98 7.56
C PRO A 59 -14.00 -23.90 6.49
N ASP A 60 -14.11 -22.76 5.82
CA ASP A 60 -14.88 -22.59 4.57
C ASP A 60 -13.93 -22.81 3.37
N SER A 61 -13.95 -24.03 2.83
CA SER A 61 -13.12 -24.41 1.69
C SER A 61 -13.49 -23.66 0.40
N ASN A 62 -14.77 -23.31 0.22
CA ASN A 62 -15.24 -22.59 -0.96
C ASN A 62 -14.62 -21.20 -1.03
N ARG A 63 -14.42 -20.54 0.12
CA ARG A 63 -13.78 -19.22 0.19
C ARG A 63 -12.34 -19.24 -0.33
N VAL A 64 -11.59 -20.30 -0.07
CA VAL A 64 -10.23 -20.47 -0.58
C VAL A 64 -10.23 -20.92 -2.04
N PHE A 65 -11.09 -21.88 -2.39
CA PHE A 65 -11.18 -22.40 -3.76
C PHE A 65 -11.64 -21.35 -4.78
N ALA A 66 -12.45 -20.36 -4.39
CA ALA A 66 -12.83 -19.25 -5.27
C ALA A 66 -11.64 -18.37 -5.69
N GLU A 67 -10.69 -18.12 -4.79
CA GLU A 67 -9.44 -17.36 -5.05
C GLU A 67 -8.38 -18.23 -5.73
N ILE A 68 -8.40 -19.48 -5.28
CA ILE A 68 -7.89 -20.73 -5.81
C ILE A 68 -7.99 -20.95 -7.31
N MET A 69 -9.08 -21.60 -7.70
CA MET A 69 -9.28 -22.37 -8.92
C MET A 69 -10.06 -21.60 -10.01
N GLY A 70 -10.51 -20.38 -9.73
CA GLY A 70 -11.28 -19.55 -10.66
C GLY A 70 -10.45 -18.50 -11.42
N SER A 71 -11.15 -17.57 -12.06
CA SER A 71 -10.61 -16.46 -12.87
C SER A 71 -10.20 -15.22 -12.04
N LYS A 72 -9.69 -15.39 -10.81
CA LYS A 72 -9.36 -14.27 -9.88
C LYS A 72 -7.99 -14.45 -9.17
N PRO A 73 -7.61 -13.61 -8.17
CA PRO A 73 -6.55 -12.62 -8.25
C PRO A 73 -5.16 -13.16 -7.86
N ILE A 74 -5.04 -14.21 -7.04
CA ILE A 74 -3.73 -14.62 -6.51
C ILE A 74 -2.83 -15.24 -7.58
N ARG A 75 -3.42 -16.00 -8.52
CA ARG A 75 -2.70 -16.51 -9.70
C ARG A 75 -2.51 -15.42 -10.75
N GLN A 76 -3.49 -14.52 -10.92
CA GLN A 76 -3.37 -13.38 -11.86
C GLN A 76 -2.28 -12.38 -11.43
N LYS A 77 -2.13 -12.15 -10.13
CA LYS A 77 -1.02 -11.37 -9.54
C LYS A 77 0.31 -12.12 -9.58
N GLY A 78 0.32 -13.37 -10.04
CA GLY A 78 1.54 -14.18 -10.18
C GLY A 78 2.16 -14.59 -8.85
N TRP A 79 1.41 -14.63 -7.76
CA TRP A 79 1.94 -14.92 -6.41
C TRP A 79 1.89 -16.42 -6.04
N LEU A 80 0.99 -17.17 -6.66
CA LEU A 80 0.84 -18.62 -6.45
C LEU A 80 0.91 -19.36 -7.78
N ALA A 81 1.74 -20.40 -7.84
CA ALA A 81 1.87 -21.29 -8.99
C ALA A 81 1.29 -22.68 -8.67
N LYS A 82 0.77 -23.35 -9.69
CA LYS A 82 0.36 -24.76 -9.63
C LYS A 82 1.59 -25.62 -9.95
N ASP A 83 1.99 -26.48 -9.02
CA ASP A 83 3.21 -27.30 -9.08
C ASP A 83 2.85 -28.79 -9.17
N GLY A 84 2.05 -29.15 -10.17
CA GLY A 84 1.56 -30.52 -10.39
C GLY A 84 0.06 -30.72 -10.10
N ASN A 85 -0.35 -31.98 -9.94
CA ASN A 85 -1.76 -32.31 -9.71
C ASN A 85 -2.17 -31.96 -8.26
N LYS A 86 -3.05 -30.97 -8.10
CA LYS A 86 -3.53 -30.45 -6.80
C LYS A 86 -2.45 -29.87 -5.87
N LEU A 87 -1.25 -29.63 -6.39
CA LEU A 87 -0.12 -29.08 -5.63
C LEU A 87 0.14 -27.63 -6.01
N TYR A 88 0.56 -26.84 -5.03
CA TYR A 88 0.79 -25.40 -5.13
C TYR A 88 2.09 -24.99 -4.44
N ARG A 89 2.66 -23.89 -4.91
CA ARG A 89 3.78 -23.19 -4.26
C ARG A 89 3.68 -21.69 -4.47
N LEU A 90 4.29 -20.90 -3.60
CA LEU A 90 4.49 -19.48 -3.86
C LEU A 90 5.52 -19.30 -4.98
N THR A 91 5.29 -18.31 -5.83
CA THR A 91 6.33 -17.79 -6.72
C THR A 91 7.33 -16.95 -5.93
N GLU A 92 8.40 -16.49 -6.58
CA GLU A 92 9.34 -15.57 -5.94
C GLU A 92 8.66 -14.26 -5.51
N ALA A 93 7.80 -13.70 -6.37
CA ALA A 93 6.98 -12.53 -6.03
C ALA A 93 6.03 -12.81 -4.85
N GLY A 94 5.44 -14.02 -4.80
CA GLY A 94 4.60 -14.46 -3.69
C GLY A 94 5.35 -14.60 -2.36
N ARG A 95 6.58 -15.12 -2.39
CA ARG A 95 7.46 -15.21 -1.20
C ARG A 95 7.87 -13.84 -0.69
N GLN A 96 8.23 -12.92 -1.59
CA GLN A 96 8.57 -11.55 -1.22
C GLN A 96 7.36 -10.84 -0.58
N HIS A 97 6.18 -10.94 -1.19
CA HIS A 97 4.95 -10.39 -0.63
C HIS A 97 4.60 -11.03 0.72
N GLY A 98 4.69 -12.36 0.82
CA GLY A 98 4.46 -13.10 2.06
C GLY A 98 5.43 -12.71 3.19
N SER A 99 6.70 -12.49 2.88
CA SER A 99 7.72 -12.01 3.82
C SER A 99 7.43 -10.61 4.34
N ILE A 100 6.97 -9.70 3.46
CA ILE A 100 6.53 -8.35 3.86
C ILE A 100 5.33 -8.46 4.82
N LEU A 101 4.32 -9.23 4.43
CA LEU A 101 3.11 -9.45 5.25
C LEU A 101 3.42 -10.16 6.58
N SER A 102 4.37 -11.09 6.60
CA SER A 102 4.72 -11.83 7.82
C SER A 102 5.50 -11.00 8.80
N ARG A 103 6.39 -10.12 8.32
CA ARG A 103 7.05 -9.11 9.16
C ARG A 103 6.01 -8.20 9.80
N SER A 104 4.98 -7.81 9.03
CA SER A 104 3.82 -7.09 9.57
C SER A 104 2.95 -7.89 10.56
N LYS A 105 3.08 -9.24 10.61
CA LYS A 105 2.34 -10.15 11.51
C LYS A 105 3.11 -10.47 12.80
N SER A 106 4.44 -10.55 12.73
CA SER A 106 5.34 -10.86 13.87
C SER A 106 5.62 -9.64 14.75
N ASP A 107 5.52 -8.43 14.20
CA ASP A 107 5.61 -7.21 15.00
C ASP A 107 4.24 -6.79 15.54
N GLY A 108 3.88 -7.45 16.64
CA GLY A 108 3.15 -6.77 17.69
C GLY A 108 3.94 -5.54 18.12
N THR A 109 3.71 -4.41 17.45
CA THR A 109 4.22 -3.06 17.75
C THR A 109 5.49 -2.59 17.02
N GLU A 110 5.58 -2.71 15.70
CA GLU A 110 6.32 -1.73 14.89
C GLU A 110 5.29 -0.85 14.15
N LYS A 111 4.92 0.31 14.70
CA LYS A 111 5.38 1.60 14.15
C LYS A 111 6.00 1.42 12.76
N ILE A 112 5.20 1.58 11.72
CA ILE A 112 5.72 2.20 10.49
C ILE A 112 6.12 3.61 10.93
N SER A 113 7.37 3.76 11.38
CA SER A 113 7.99 5.07 11.35
C SER A 113 8.40 5.26 9.89
N LEU A 114 8.02 6.38 9.29
CA LEU A 114 8.57 6.74 8.00
C LEU A 114 10.09 6.67 8.08
N GLU A 115 10.70 6.05 7.06
CA GLU A 115 12.15 6.02 6.97
C GLU A 115 12.66 7.46 6.92
N ARG A 116 13.88 7.68 7.42
CA ARG A 116 14.47 9.03 7.46
C ARG A 116 14.35 9.80 6.12
N PRO A 117 14.59 9.19 4.94
CA PRO A 117 14.43 9.89 3.67
C PRO A 117 12.99 10.30 3.35
N GLN A 118 12.01 9.46 3.71
CA GLN A 118 10.59 9.74 3.51
C GLN A 118 10.12 10.89 4.41
N ARG A 119 10.58 10.89 5.67
CA ARG A 119 10.31 11.97 6.61
C ARG A 119 10.91 13.30 6.14
N GLU A 120 12.19 13.31 5.74
CA GLU A 120 12.85 14.50 5.20
C GLU A 120 12.12 15.05 3.98
N GLU A 121 11.58 14.17 3.13
CA GLU A 121 10.78 14.58 1.98
C GLU A 121 9.43 15.18 2.38
N ILE A 122 8.74 14.65 3.38
CA ILE A 122 7.49 15.25 3.88
C ILE A 122 7.76 16.60 4.54
N GLU A 123 8.81 16.72 5.35
CA GLU A 123 9.23 17.99 5.93
C GLU A 123 9.53 19.04 4.85
N ARG A 124 10.13 18.62 3.73
CA ARG A 124 10.34 19.50 2.56
C ARG A 124 9.01 19.91 1.91
N LEU A 125 8.09 18.97 1.71
CA LEU A 125 6.78 19.27 1.12
C LEU A 125 5.99 20.26 2.00
N LEU A 126 6.06 20.10 3.32
CA LEU A 126 5.41 21.01 4.28
C LEU A 126 5.97 22.43 4.22
N LYS A 127 7.29 22.57 3.98
CA LYS A 127 8.00 23.85 3.85
C LYS A 127 8.00 24.40 2.42
N SER A 128 7.26 23.80 1.50
CA SER A 128 7.21 24.29 0.13
C SER A 128 6.36 25.56 0.03
N LYS A 129 6.72 26.46 -0.89
CA LYS A 129 5.95 27.69 -1.14
C LYS A 129 4.48 27.41 -1.48
N ALA A 130 4.21 26.33 -2.22
CA ALA A 130 2.87 25.90 -2.55
C ALA A 130 2.06 25.60 -1.27
N THR A 131 2.63 24.83 -0.35
CA THR A 131 1.99 24.50 0.93
C THR A 131 1.80 25.72 1.82
N GLU A 132 2.80 26.61 1.90
CA GLU A 132 2.70 27.86 2.68
C GLU A 132 1.57 28.78 2.18
N LYS A 133 1.49 28.99 0.86
CA LYS A 133 0.42 29.78 0.23
C LYS A 133 -0.95 29.15 0.44
N PHE A 134 -1.04 27.83 0.27
CA PHE A 134 -2.29 27.10 0.49
C PHE A 134 -2.80 27.23 1.92
N ARG A 135 -1.92 27.03 2.91
CA ARG A 135 -2.25 27.20 4.34
C ARG A 135 -2.66 28.63 4.70
N SER A 136 -2.10 29.61 4.00
CA SER A 136 -2.40 31.02 4.21
C SER A 136 -3.67 31.50 3.48
N GLY A 137 -4.38 30.60 2.78
CA GLY A 137 -5.54 30.94 1.97
C GLY A 137 -5.22 31.66 0.65
N LEU A 138 -3.94 31.83 0.32
CA LEU A 138 -3.45 32.50 -0.89
C LEU A 138 -3.38 31.53 -2.09
N THR A 139 -4.41 30.70 -2.25
CA THR A 139 -4.43 29.63 -3.28
C THR A 139 -4.35 30.19 -4.71
N ASP A 140 -4.88 31.39 -4.95
CA ASP A 140 -4.79 32.09 -6.23
C ASP A 140 -3.38 32.56 -6.57
N GLU A 141 -2.53 32.77 -5.56
CA GLU A 141 -1.13 33.14 -5.75
C GLU A 141 -0.21 31.93 -6.00
N ILE A 142 -0.74 30.71 -5.89
CA ILE A 142 0.02 29.50 -6.24
C ILE A 142 0.17 29.50 -7.77
N ILE A 143 1.43 29.47 -8.21
CA ILE A 143 1.81 29.49 -9.64
C ILE A 143 2.52 28.19 -10.03
N PHE A 144 2.56 27.89 -11.33
CA PHE A 144 3.12 26.63 -11.82
C PHE A 144 4.57 26.34 -11.39
N PRO A 145 5.47 27.34 -11.27
CA PRO A 145 6.79 27.13 -10.67
C PRO A 145 6.75 26.58 -9.23
N ASP A 146 5.75 26.94 -8.43
CA ASP A 146 5.58 26.39 -7.08
C ASP A 146 5.23 24.89 -7.15
N ALA A 147 4.37 24.49 -8.09
CA ALA A 147 4.03 23.09 -8.34
C ALA A 147 5.22 22.29 -8.88
N CYS A 148 6.01 22.89 -9.77
CA CYS A 148 7.26 22.29 -10.27
C CYS A 148 8.23 22.01 -9.11
N ALA A 149 8.45 22.98 -8.24
CA ALA A 149 9.29 22.83 -7.06
C ALA A 149 8.72 21.79 -6.07
N PHE A 150 7.39 21.72 -5.93
CA PHE A 150 6.73 20.73 -5.10
C PHE A 150 7.02 19.30 -5.59
N TRP A 151 6.84 19.02 -6.89
CA TRP A 151 7.08 17.68 -7.46
C TRP A 151 8.55 17.41 -7.83
N ARG A 152 9.46 18.39 -7.65
CA ARG A 152 10.87 18.30 -8.10
C ARG A 152 10.98 18.01 -9.61
N ILE A 153 10.21 18.77 -10.38
CA ILE A 153 10.23 18.78 -11.85
C ILE A 153 10.56 20.19 -12.33
N SER A 154 10.66 20.37 -13.64
CA SER A 154 10.65 21.68 -14.28
C SER A 154 9.56 21.75 -15.35
N ALA A 155 9.23 22.96 -15.79
CA ALA A 155 8.35 23.16 -16.95
C ALA A 155 8.89 22.51 -18.25
N ARG A 156 10.16 22.08 -18.27
CA ARG A 156 10.83 21.39 -19.39
C ARG A 156 10.96 19.88 -19.19
N SER A 157 10.52 19.34 -18.05
CA SER A 157 10.59 17.90 -17.78
C SER A 157 9.88 17.08 -18.85
N ALA A 158 10.33 15.83 -19.03
CA ALA A 158 9.70 14.86 -19.90
C ALA A 158 8.50 14.20 -19.21
N ALA A 159 7.55 13.65 -19.97
CA ALA A 159 6.36 13.03 -19.37
C ALA A 159 6.68 11.88 -18.40
N ILE A 160 7.72 11.09 -18.70
CA ILE A 160 8.15 9.99 -17.84
C ILE A 160 8.69 10.48 -16.49
N GLU A 161 9.42 11.59 -16.50
CA GLU A 161 9.93 12.21 -15.27
C GLU A 161 8.78 12.78 -14.44
N PHE A 162 7.85 13.51 -15.08
CA PHE A 162 6.65 14.02 -14.42
C PHE A 162 5.84 12.89 -13.77
N THR A 163 5.53 11.86 -14.55
CA THR A 163 4.71 10.72 -14.09
C THR A 163 5.36 10.00 -12.91
N GLY A 164 6.68 9.76 -12.99
CA GLY A 164 7.42 9.15 -11.90
C GLY A 164 7.40 10.01 -10.64
N ARG A 165 7.67 11.31 -10.75
CA ARG A 165 7.68 12.24 -9.61
C ARG A 165 6.30 12.40 -8.98
N TYR A 166 5.26 12.51 -9.80
CA TYR A 166 3.88 12.61 -9.34
C TYR A 166 3.47 11.36 -8.55
N ASN A 167 3.67 10.18 -9.13
CA ASN A 167 3.32 8.90 -8.48
C ASN A 167 4.13 8.65 -7.20
N ASN A 168 5.40 9.08 -7.17
CA ASN A 168 6.21 8.98 -5.96
C ASN A 168 5.66 9.86 -4.82
N ALA A 169 5.19 11.07 -5.13
CA ALA A 169 4.56 11.93 -4.12
C ALA A 169 3.26 11.32 -3.60
N ASP A 170 2.45 10.74 -4.49
CA ASP A 170 1.21 10.04 -4.15
C ASP A 170 1.46 8.85 -3.20
N GLN A 171 2.40 7.97 -3.57
CA GLN A 171 2.79 6.82 -2.75
C GLN A 171 3.38 7.23 -1.39
N LEU A 172 4.16 8.33 -1.34
CA LEU A 172 4.73 8.84 -0.11
C LEU A 172 3.64 9.32 0.86
N LEU A 173 2.66 10.08 0.38
CA LEU A 173 1.56 10.60 1.20
C LEU A 173 0.67 9.48 1.71
N GLU A 174 0.36 8.50 0.85
CA GLU A 174 -0.38 7.30 1.26
C GLU A 174 0.37 6.49 2.32
N ALA A 175 1.68 6.26 2.12
CA ALA A 175 2.50 5.58 3.13
C ALA A 175 2.51 6.33 4.46
N ALA A 176 2.63 7.67 4.43
CA ALA A 176 2.64 8.52 5.62
C ALA A 176 1.31 8.49 6.37
N LYS A 177 0.17 8.55 5.67
CA LYS A 177 -1.15 8.46 6.29
C LYS A 177 -1.40 7.09 6.90
N ASN A 178 -1.04 6.02 6.19
CA ASN A 178 -1.18 4.66 6.71
C ASN A 178 -0.33 4.44 7.95
N ALA A 179 0.87 5.03 7.98
CA ALA A 179 1.71 5.07 9.16
C ALA A 179 1.03 5.84 10.30
N ALA A 180 0.44 7.00 10.01
CA ALA A 180 -0.20 7.90 10.96
C ALA A 180 -1.53 7.42 11.56
N LEU A 181 -2.30 6.57 10.86
CA LEU A 181 -3.51 5.93 11.38
C LEU A 181 -3.25 4.90 12.48
N GLY A 182 -1.98 4.60 12.79
CA GLY A 182 -1.56 3.57 13.74
C GLY A 182 -1.17 4.04 15.16
N LYS A 183 -1.05 5.36 15.42
CA LYS A 183 -0.65 5.99 16.71
C LYS A 183 -0.73 7.52 16.62
N ASP A 184 -0.77 8.23 17.76
CA ASP A 184 -0.47 9.68 17.81
C ASP A 184 0.90 9.95 17.17
N PHE A 185 0.89 10.64 16.03
CA PHE A 185 2.08 10.91 15.24
C PHE A 185 2.78 12.17 15.73
N THR A 186 3.86 11.98 16.49
CA THR A 186 4.87 13.01 16.70
C THR A 186 6.22 12.41 16.33
N PHE A 187 6.83 12.93 15.27
CA PHE A 187 8.19 12.54 14.91
C PHE A 187 9.18 13.06 15.95
N ARG A 188 9.47 12.26 16.98
CA ARG A 188 10.59 12.56 17.89
C ARG A 188 11.90 12.16 17.21
N HIS A 189 12.55 13.16 16.63
CA HIS A 189 13.97 13.50 16.81
C HIS A 189 14.23 14.75 15.95
N GLY A 190 14.56 15.88 16.59
CA GLY A 190 15.17 17.07 15.96
C GLY A 190 14.29 18.00 15.11
N GLY A 191 12.97 17.81 14.99
CA GLY A 191 12.09 18.65 14.17
C GLY A 191 10.69 18.80 14.76
N ALA A 192 9.89 19.71 14.20
CA ALA A 192 8.49 19.91 14.60
C ALA A 192 7.67 18.62 14.34
N PRO A 193 6.72 18.27 15.21
CA PRO A 193 5.87 17.10 14.99
C PRO A 193 5.03 17.29 13.72
N ILE A 194 5.02 16.27 12.85
CA ILE A 194 4.12 16.22 11.69
C ILE A 194 2.85 15.48 12.12
N SER A 195 1.72 16.16 12.01
CA SER A 195 0.39 15.66 12.40
C SER A 195 -0.38 15.04 11.22
N LEU A 196 -1.50 14.39 11.51
CA LEU A 196 -2.43 13.90 10.46
C LEU A 196 -3.04 15.06 9.65
N SER A 197 -3.29 16.21 10.27
CA SER A 197 -3.77 17.39 9.55
C SER A 197 -2.70 17.93 8.60
N ASP A 198 -1.42 17.89 8.98
CA ASP A 198 -0.32 18.25 8.07
C ASP A 198 -0.30 17.38 6.82
N LEU A 199 -0.47 16.06 6.96
CA LEU A 199 -0.53 15.13 5.83
C LEU A 199 -1.78 15.33 4.97
N SER A 200 -2.91 15.66 5.59
CA SER A 200 -4.16 15.97 4.87
C SER A 200 -3.99 17.22 4.01
N VAL A 201 -3.37 18.28 4.56
CA VAL A 201 -3.05 19.51 3.80
C VAL A 201 -2.14 19.20 2.62
N LEU A 202 -1.13 18.33 2.77
CA LEU A 202 -0.25 18.00 1.65
C LEU A 202 -0.97 17.28 0.51
N GLU A 203 -1.92 16.39 0.82
CA GLU A 203 -2.74 15.73 -0.18
C GLU A 203 -3.67 16.73 -0.89
N GLU A 204 -4.29 17.63 -0.13
CA GLU A 204 -5.12 18.70 -0.70
C GLU A 204 -4.32 19.59 -1.63
N VAL A 205 -3.12 20.03 -1.23
CA VAL A 205 -2.19 20.81 -2.07
C VAL A 205 -1.79 20.03 -3.32
N HIS A 206 -1.43 18.75 -3.16
CA HIS A 206 -1.03 17.87 -4.27
C HIS A 206 -2.13 17.75 -5.32
N LYS A 207 -3.37 17.49 -4.88
CA LYS A 207 -4.55 17.38 -5.75
C LYS A 207 -4.92 18.72 -6.38
N PHE A 208 -4.95 19.79 -5.57
CA PHE A 208 -5.25 21.14 -6.04
C PHE A 208 -4.32 21.57 -7.17
N MET A 209 -3.00 21.37 -7.04
CA MET A 209 -2.05 21.74 -8.09
C MET A 209 -2.19 20.87 -9.34
N ARG A 210 -2.57 19.60 -9.20
CA ARG A 210 -2.85 18.73 -10.35
C ARG A 210 -4.03 19.24 -11.17
N GLU A 211 -5.07 19.71 -10.49
CA GLU A 211 -6.27 20.27 -11.12
C GLU A 211 -6.01 21.68 -11.69
N ARG A 212 -5.41 22.56 -10.90
CA ARG A 212 -5.14 23.96 -11.28
C ARG A 212 -4.24 24.09 -12.51
N PHE A 213 -3.18 23.27 -12.59
CA PHE A 213 -2.18 23.34 -13.66
C PHE A 213 -2.30 22.21 -14.67
N GLN A 214 -3.53 21.70 -14.87
CA GLN A 214 -3.79 20.59 -15.79
C GLN A 214 -3.31 20.87 -17.22
N ASP A 215 -3.40 22.12 -17.68
CA ASP A 215 -3.02 22.51 -19.04
C ASP A 215 -1.49 22.49 -19.21
N GLU A 216 -0.73 23.08 -18.27
CA GLU A 216 0.74 23.04 -18.29
C GLU A 216 1.27 21.62 -18.12
N ILE A 217 0.62 20.82 -17.27
CA ILE A 217 0.90 19.39 -17.13
C ILE A 217 0.62 18.65 -18.45
N GLY A 218 -0.48 18.98 -19.13
CA GLY A 218 -0.82 18.46 -20.44
C GLY A 218 0.29 18.70 -21.46
N VAL A 219 0.86 19.90 -21.48
CA VAL A 219 2.01 20.24 -22.35
C VAL A 219 3.23 19.37 -22.03
N ILE A 220 3.54 19.14 -20.75
CA ILE A 220 4.64 18.25 -20.34
C ILE A 220 4.39 16.81 -20.82
N LEU A 221 3.16 16.33 -20.67
CA LEU A 221 2.78 14.95 -21.04
C LEU A 221 2.81 14.74 -22.56
N GLN A 222 2.47 15.75 -23.36
CA GLN A 222 2.48 15.69 -24.83
C GLN A 222 3.87 15.58 -25.44
N ARG A 223 4.94 16.00 -24.75
CA ARG A 223 6.33 15.94 -25.28
C ARG A 223 6.83 14.52 -25.52
N THR A 224 6.20 13.51 -24.92
CA THR A 224 6.51 12.10 -25.21
C THR A 224 5.93 11.65 -26.55
N TYR A 225 4.87 12.29 -27.04
CA TYR A 225 4.25 11.95 -28.33
C TYR A 225 4.99 12.52 -29.55
N GLN A 226 5.89 13.49 -29.38
CA GLN A 226 6.60 14.16 -30.48
C GLN A 226 8.00 13.63 -30.77
N ARG A 227 8.48 12.64 -30.00
CA ARG A 227 9.74 11.92 -30.30
C ARG A 227 9.42 10.57 -30.92
N VAL A 228 8.89 10.59 -32.15
CA VAL A 228 8.87 9.45 -33.07
C VAL A 228 9.74 9.82 -34.26
#